data_AF-A0A7X2L3M4-F1
#
_entry.id   AF-A0A7X2L3M4-F1
#
_cell.length_a   1.000
_cell.length_b   1.000
_cell.length_c   1.000
_cell.angle_alpha   90.00
_cell.angle_beta   90.00
_cell.angle_gamma   90.00
#
_symmetry.space_group_name_H-M   'P 1'
#
loop_
_entity.id
_entity.type
_entity.pdbx_description
1 polymer ?
#
loop_
_entity_poly.entity_id
_entity_poly.type
_entity_poly.pdbx_seq_one_letter_code
_entity_poly.pdbx_strand_id
1 'polypeptide(L)'
;MECIVHFEVQHKDGPKPLRGLLFLDDGETPGETQLIDMFKEMKFNVRLEDREKLIFKPLNPGDPFSEIRITSFDNGKDNYKEDHNLKTIVGNLLPQKPTGL
;
A
#
# COMPACT_ATOMS: atom_id res chain seq x y z
N MET A 1 7.19 -15.06 0.74
CA MET A 1 7.19 -13.74 1.42
C MET A 1 5.80 -13.15 1.32
N GLU A 2 5.31 -12.56 2.40
CA GLU A 2 4.03 -11.85 2.40
C GLU A 2 4.26 -10.43 1.86
N CYS A 3 3.56 -10.06 0.79
CA CYS A 3 3.54 -8.73 0.21
C CYS A 3 2.16 -8.11 0.43
N ILE A 4 2.12 -7.01 1.16
CA ILE A 4 0.91 -6.22 1.37
C ILE A 4 0.84 -5.15 0.28
N VAL A 5 -0.18 -5.25 -0.56
CA VAL A 5 -0.48 -4.28 -1.60
C VAL A 5 -1.41 -3.22 -1.03
N HIS A 6 -0.97 -1.97 -0.95
CA HIS A 6 -1.82 -0.84 -0.61
C HIS A 6 -2.45 -0.29 -1.89
N PHE A 7 -3.78 -0.16 -1.90
CA PHE A 7 -4.51 0.37 -3.03
C PHE A 7 -5.75 1.15 -2.61
N GLU A 8 -6.23 2.01 -3.49
CA GLU A 8 -7.45 2.79 -3.30
C GLU A 8 -8.48 2.42 -4.36
N VAL A 9 -9.70 2.14 -3.93
CA VAL A 9 -10.83 1.88 -4.81
C VAL A 9 -11.70 3.13 -4.89
N GLN A 10 -11.86 3.68 -6.09
CA GLN A 10 -12.68 4.87 -6.32
C GLN A 10 -14.14 4.46 -6.43
N HIS A 11 -14.89 4.59 -5.33
CA HIS A 11 -16.35 4.40 -5.33
C HIS A 11 -17.08 5.71 -5.58
N LYS A 12 -18.39 5.64 -5.87
CA LYS A 12 -19.24 6.84 -6.03
C LYS A 12 -19.29 7.71 -4.76
N ASP A 13 -19.23 7.07 -3.59
CA ASP A 13 -19.20 7.73 -2.28
C ASP A 13 -17.81 8.27 -1.89
N GLY A 14 -16.76 7.95 -2.68
CA GLY A 14 -15.39 8.43 -2.45
C GLY A 14 -14.33 7.33 -2.52
N PRO A 15 -13.03 7.72 -2.42
CA PRO A 15 -11.92 6.77 -2.39
C PRO A 15 -11.94 5.94 -1.11
N LYS A 16 -11.83 4.62 -1.26
CA LYS A 16 -11.71 3.68 -0.15
C LYS A 16 -10.33 3.02 -0.15
N PRO A 17 -9.48 3.29 0.85
CA PRO A 17 -8.20 2.61 0.97
C PRO A 17 -8.43 1.17 1.43
N LEU A 18 -7.79 0.22 0.74
CA LEU A 18 -7.84 -1.20 1.01
C LEU A 18 -6.42 -1.79 0.95
N ARG A 19 -6.29 -3.00 1.50
CA ARG A 19 -5.03 -3.73 1.55
C ARG A 19 -5.25 -5.14 1.02
N GLY A 20 -4.40 -5.55 0.11
CA GLY A 20 -4.34 -6.89 -0.45
C GLY A 20 -3.15 -7.63 0.11
N LEU A 21 -3.28 -8.93 0.30
CA LEU A 21 -2.17 -9.79 0.70
C LEU A 21 -1.86 -10.72 -0.46
N LEU A 22 -0.61 -10.73 -0.89
CA LEU A 22 -0.08 -11.64 -1.89
C LEU A 22 1.11 -12.42 -1.32
N PHE A 23 1.18 -13.70 -1.66
CA PHE A 23 2.35 -14.51 -1.37
C PHE A 23 3.24 -14.54 -2.61
N LEU A 24 4.44 -13.98 -2.48
CA LEU A 24 5.44 -13.89 -3.56
C LEU A 24 6.73 -14.60 -3.15
N ASP A 25 7.54 -14.95 -4.14
CA ASP A 25 8.92 -15.39 -3.93
C ASP A 25 9.83 -14.24 -3.44
N ASP A 26 11.00 -14.57 -2.91
CA ASP A 26 11.84 -13.61 -2.18
C ASP A 26 12.33 -12.47 -3.08
N GLY A 27 11.93 -11.23 -2.75
CA GLY A 27 12.37 -10.03 -3.47
C GLY A 27 11.59 -9.70 -4.74
N GLU A 28 10.52 -10.43 -5.05
CA GLU A 28 9.69 -10.13 -6.22
C GLU A 28 8.58 -9.11 -5.91
N THR A 29 8.26 -8.29 -6.91
CA THR A 29 7.06 -7.44 -6.91
C THR A 29 5.92 -8.18 -7.60
N PRO A 30 4.67 -7.98 -7.14
CA PRO A 30 3.54 -8.71 -7.71
C PRO A 30 3.34 -8.30 -9.17
N GLY A 31 3.31 -9.29 -10.05
CA GLY A 31 3.03 -9.09 -11.46
C GLY A 31 1.57 -8.70 -11.72
N GLU A 32 1.29 -8.17 -12.90
CA GLU A 32 -0.07 -7.80 -13.34
C GLU A 32 -1.07 -8.93 -13.11
N THR A 33 -0.73 -10.16 -13.52
CA THR A 33 -1.62 -11.33 -13.39
C THR A 33 -1.94 -11.65 -11.94
N GLN A 34 -0.95 -11.55 -11.05
CA GLN A 34 -1.12 -11.83 -9.61
C GLN A 34 -2.00 -10.76 -8.95
N LEU A 35 -1.82 -9.50 -9.33
CA LEU A 35 -2.68 -8.40 -8.88
C LEU A 35 -4.13 -8.59 -9.35
N ILE A 36 -4.34 -8.92 -10.63
CA ILE A 36 -5.68 -9.19 -11.17
C ILE A 36 -6.33 -10.37 -10.45
N ASP A 37 -5.59 -11.45 -10.19
CA ASP A 37 -6.12 -12.61 -9.48
C ASP A 37 -6.50 -12.27 -8.04
N MET A 38 -5.65 -11.54 -7.32
CA MET A 38 -5.95 -11.01 -5.98
C MET A 38 -7.23 -10.17 -5.98
N PHE A 39 -7.36 -9.24 -6.92
CA PHE A 39 -8.57 -8.42 -7.05
C PHE A 39 -9.80 -9.28 -7.31
N LYS A 40 -9.68 -10.29 -8.18
CA LYS A 40 -10.76 -11.23 -8.50
C LYS A 40 -11.20 -12.06 -7.28
N GLU A 41 -10.28 -12.52 -6.45
CA GLU A 41 -10.59 -13.20 -5.18
C GLU A 41 -11.37 -12.28 -4.23
N MET A 42 -11.00 -11.00 -4.20
CA MET A 42 -11.71 -9.93 -3.48
C MET A 42 -13.02 -9.48 -4.14
N LYS A 43 -13.47 -10.18 -5.19
CA LYS A 43 -14.68 -9.88 -5.99
C LYS A 43 -14.60 -8.59 -6.83
N PHE A 44 -13.40 -8.07 -7.06
CA PHE A 44 -13.13 -7.00 -8.01
C PHE A 44 -12.68 -7.59 -9.34
N ASN A 45 -13.59 -7.65 -10.33
CA ASN A 45 -13.23 -8.05 -11.68
C ASN A 45 -12.65 -6.86 -12.45
N VAL A 46 -11.33 -6.79 -12.55
CA VAL A 46 -10.62 -5.66 -13.16
C VAL A 46 -9.72 -6.06 -14.32
N ARG A 47 -9.39 -5.07 -15.15
CA ARG A 47 -8.33 -5.12 -16.15
C ARG A 47 -7.31 -4.02 -15.88
N LEU A 48 -6.05 -4.27 -16.23
CA LEU A 48 -5.05 -3.20 -16.25
C LEU A 48 -5.37 -2.22 -17.38
N GLU A 49 -5.48 -0.94 -17.06
CA GLU A 49 -5.66 0.13 -18.03
C GLU A 49 -4.36 0.92 -18.23
N ASP A 50 -3.61 1.16 -17.15
CA ASP A 50 -2.34 1.89 -17.19
C ASP A 50 -1.29 1.16 -16.36
N ARG A 51 -0.28 0.61 -17.04
CA ARG A 51 0.80 -0.17 -16.41
C ARG A 51 1.80 0.70 -15.66
N GLU A 52 2.04 1.92 -16.12
CA GLU A 52 2.99 2.84 -15.51
C GLU A 52 2.44 3.38 -14.18
N LYS A 53 1.13 3.64 -14.14
CA LYS A 53 0.44 4.15 -12.94
C LYS A 53 -0.21 3.04 -12.11
N LEU A 54 -0.17 1.79 -12.56
CA LEU A 54 -0.85 0.65 -11.95
C LEU A 54 -2.33 0.94 -11.67
N ILE A 55 -3.03 1.45 -12.70
CA ILE A 55 -4.46 1.75 -12.66
C ILE A 55 -5.23 0.60 -13.29
N PHE A 56 -6.17 0.06 -12.54
CA PHE A 56 -7.05 -1.02 -12.92
C PHE A 56 -8.48 -0.50 -13.02
N LYS A 57 -9.21 -0.91 -14.05
CA LYS A 57 -10.62 -0.55 -14.23
C LYS A 57 -11.52 -1.77 -14.16
N PRO A 58 -12.77 -1.61 -13.67
CA PRO A 58 -13.74 -2.69 -13.68
C PRO A 58 -13.96 -3.18 -15.12
N LEU A 59 -14.07 -4.49 -15.30
CA LEU A 59 -14.49 -5.08 -16.56
C LEU A 59 -15.97 -4.84 -16.83
N ASN A 60 -16.79 -4.80 -15.77
CA ASN A 60 -18.23 -4.59 -15.89
C ASN A 60 -18.59 -3.14 -15.54
N PRO A 61 -19.29 -2.41 -16.42
CA PRO A 61 -19.73 -1.04 -16.13
C PRO A 61 -20.79 -0.95 -15.02
N GLY A 62 -21.30 -2.09 -14.52
CA GLY A 62 -22.24 -2.16 -13.38
C GLY A 62 -21.56 -2.28 -12.01
N ASP A 63 -20.24 -2.38 -11.95
CA ASP A 63 -19.52 -2.47 -10.69
C ASP A 63 -19.64 -1.17 -9.85
N PRO A 64 -19.62 -1.26 -8.51
CA PRO A 64 -19.83 -0.11 -7.63
C PRO A 64 -18.61 0.84 -7.53
N PHE A 65 -17.59 0.65 -8.37
CA PHE A 65 -16.36 1.43 -8.38
C PHE A 65 -15.94 1.78 -9.80
N SER A 66 -15.17 2.85 -9.97
CA SER A 66 -14.72 3.37 -11.27
C SER A 66 -13.31 2.92 -11.63
N GLU A 67 -12.42 2.84 -10.64
CA GLU A 67 -11.03 2.42 -10.82
C GLU A 67 -10.42 1.96 -9.49
N ILE A 68 -9.36 1.18 -9.59
CA ILE A 68 -8.49 0.79 -8.49
C ILE A 68 -7.07 1.26 -8.81
N ARG A 69 -6.45 1.96 -7.87
CA ARG A 69 -5.08 2.46 -8.02
C ARG A 69 -4.19 1.90 -6.92
N ILE A 70 -3.07 1.30 -7.30
CA ILE A 70 -2.06 0.87 -6.33
C ILE A 70 -1.28 2.09 -5.85
N THR A 71 -1.15 2.23 -4.53
CA THR A 71 -0.45 3.34 -3.89
C THR A 71 0.92 2.94 -3.35
N SER A 72 1.10 1.71 -2.87
CA SER A 72 2.37 1.19 -2.34
C SER A 72 2.39 -0.33 -2.26
N PHE A 73 3.60 -0.90 -2.17
CA PHE A 73 3.85 -2.30 -1.85
C PHE A 73 4.68 -2.39 -0.57
N ASP A 74 4.31 -3.28 0.34
CA ASP A 74 5.07 -3.58 1.54
C ASP A 74 5.43 -5.06 1.54
N ASN A 75 6.72 -5.38 1.35
CA ASN A 75 7.19 -6.75 1.18
C ASN A 75 7.73 -7.36 2.49
N GLY A 76 7.46 -6.77 3.65
CA GLY A 76 7.98 -7.25 4.94
C GLY A 76 9.52 -7.18 5.10
N LYS A 77 10.28 -6.94 4.02
CA LYS A 77 11.65 -6.41 4.09
C LYS A 77 11.53 -4.96 4.50
N ASP A 78 11.70 -4.75 5.80
CA ASP A 78 12.00 -3.48 6.46
C ASP A 78 12.19 -2.35 5.44
N ASN A 79 11.12 -1.57 5.20
CA ASN A 79 11.33 -0.20 4.76
C ASN A 79 11.98 0.50 5.97
N TYR A 80 13.26 0.21 6.20
CA TYR A 80 14.24 1.19 6.64
C TYR A 80 14.27 2.24 5.53
N LYS A 81 13.17 3.00 5.41
CA LYS A 81 13.34 4.42 5.27
C LYS A 81 14.23 4.75 6.45
N GLU A 82 15.50 4.98 6.17
CA GLU A 82 16.29 5.95 6.91
C GLU A 82 15.43 7.22 6.99
N ASP A 83 14.50 7.22 7.94
CA ASP A 83 13.84 8.42 8.38
C ASP A 83 14.96 9.14 9.13
N HIS A 84 15.71 9.94 8.37
CA HIS A 84 16.74 10.86 8.82
C HIS A 84 16.18 11.92 9.81
N ASN A 85 15.00 11.67 10.40
CA ASN A 85 14.29 12.53 11.35
C ASN A 85 14.14 11.92 12.75
N LEU A 86 14.59 10.68 13.02
CA LEU A 86 14.51 10.10 14.37
C LEU A 86 15.65 10.53 15.32
N LYS A 87 16.64 11.30 14.86
CA LYS A 87 17.71 11.86 15.73
C LYS A 87 17.43 13.24 16.33
N THR A 88 16.38 13.96 15.92
CA THR A 88 16.19 15.36 16.36
C THR A 88 15.19 15.51 17.52
N ILE A 89 14.32 14.53 17.78
CA ILE A 89 13.26 14.69 18.80
C ILE A 89 13.67 14.17 20.18
N VAL A 90 14.71 13.34 20.29
CA VAL A 90 15.15 12.77 21.60
C VAL A 90 16.09 13.72 22.38
N GLY A 91 16.54 14.83 21.78
CA GLY A 91 17.41 15.81 22.44
C GLY A 91 16.72 16.87 23.31
N ASN A 92 15.41 17.07 23.15
CA ASN A 92 14.68 18.18 23.81
C ASN A 92 13.67 17.74 24.88
N LEU A 93 13.62 16.44 25.20
CA LEU A 93 12.65 15.88 26.17
C LEU A 93 13.29 15.33 27.44
N LEU A 94 14.59 15.56 27.65
CA LEU A 94 15.22 15.31 28.95
C LEU A 94 15.19 16.61 29.78
N PRO A 95 14.37 16.71 30.85
CA PRO A 95 14.54 17.76 31.83
C PRO A 95 15.91 17.60 32.49
N GLN A 96 16.72 18.66 32.44
CA GLN A 96 17.93 18.74 33.25
C GLN A 96 17.51 18.64 34.72
N LYS A 97 17.94 17.57 35.41
CA LYS A 97 17.77 17.44 36.85
C LYS A 97 18.39 18.68 37.53
N PRO A 98 17.71 19.33 38.47
CA PRO A 98 18.35 20.34 39.31
C PRO A 98 19.47 19.69 40.10
N THR A 99 20.65 20.31 40.05
CA THR A 99 21.80 20.03 40.90
C THR A 99 21.36 20.19 42.36
N GLY A 100 21.29 19.09 43.10
CA GLY A 100 21.18 19.16 44.56
C GLY A 100 22.51 19.61 45.15
N LEU A 101 22.45 20.65 46.00
CA LEU A 101 23.40 20.97 47.07
C LEU A 101 22.61 21.67 48.17
#